data_AF-A0A2N2JYB8-F1
#
_entry.id   AF-A0A2N2JYB8-F1
#
_cell.length_a   1.000
_cell.length_b   1.000
_cell.length_c   1.000
_cell.angle_alpha   90.00
_cell.angle_beta   90.00
_cell.angle_gamma   90.00
#
_symmetry.space_group_name_H-M   'P 1'
#
loop_
_entity.id
_entity.type
_entity.pdbx_description
1 polymer ?
#
loop_
_entity_poly.entity_id
_entity_poly.type
_entity_poly.pdbx_seq_one_letter_code
_entity_poly.pdbx_strand_id
1 'polypeptide(L)'
;MKDQFLSLTEGFYRFLINVLGYTHPVHPTQINMPIGLVTAALFLGFVALLFKKSSPGISSRHCMILALVFLFPTILAGIMDWQHFYGGVWLFAVKAKIVLGIVLLVLLVWGIWASGRPGRGRMMLLAYALAFCTSVVLGYFGGNIVFGGRAPESKKGNRAGQIVFLNNCSGCHPYGGNIHAPEEPVIRSPLLNTVEPFLAWVRNPSPPMPPFPPGDLPDEQVQALYSFLSEIWGEHDHGPETPQSAPPSPSEPTPPSTSTPDSSKETDSEKGPFFSPSTSLQV
;
A
#
# COMPACT_ATOMS: atom_id res chain seq x y z
N MET A 1 3.29 -21.51 -22.11
CA MET A 1 3.26 -21.55 -20.62
C MET A 1 2.42 -20.42 -20.03
N LYS A 2 2.60 -19.15 -20.47
CA LYS A 2 1.78 -18.01 -20.04
C LYS A 2 0.28 -18.22 -20.27
N ASP A 3 -0.11 -18.73 -21.44
CA ASP A 3 -1.53 -18.91 -21.80
C ASP A 3 -2.23 -19.99 -20.96
N GLN A 4 -1.50 -21.07 -20.63
CA GLN A 4 -2.00 -22.12 -19.74
C GLN A 4 -2.22 -21.61 -18.32
N PHE A 5 -1.31 -20.78 -17.80
CA PHE A 5 -1.43 -20.19 -16.47
C PHE A 5 -2.60 -19.19 -16.39
N LEU A 6 -2.78 -18.37 -17.43
CA LEU A 6 -3.92 -17.45 -17.54
C LEU A 6 -5.24 -18.22 -17.61
N SER A 7 -5.31 -19.29 -18.41
CA SER A 7 -6.49 -20.16 -18.49
C SER A 7 -6.83 -20.81 -17.16
N LEU A 8 -5.82 -21.23 -16.38
CA LEU A 8 -6.04 -21.81 -15.05
C LEU A 8 -6.57 -20.77 -14.07
N THR A 9 -5.98 -19.57 -14.07
CA THR A 9 -6.39 -18.46 -13.20
C THR A 9 -7.84 -18.07 -13.47
N GLU A 10 -8.20 -17.90 -14.74
CA GLU A 10 -9.56 -17.58 -15.17
C GLU A 10 -10.55 -18.71 -14.82
N GLY A 11 -10.17 -19.97 -15.03
CA GLY A 11 -10.99 -21.13 -14.62
C GLY A 11 -11.26 -21.15 -13.11
N PHE A 12 -10.27 -20.81 -12.30
CA PHE A 12 -10.42 -20.72 -10.85
C PHE A 12 -11.38 -19.60 -10.43
N TYR A 13 -11.23 -18.38 -10.94
CA TYR A 13 -12.17 -17.28 -10.60
C TYR A 13 -13.57 -17.57 -11.12
N ARG A 14 -13.73 -18.20 -12.29
CA ARG A 14 -15.05 -18.64 -12.78
C ARG A 14 -15.70 -19.63 -11.84
N PHE A 15 -14.94 -20.57 -11.28
CA PHE A 15 -15.46 -21.49 -10.26
C PHE A 15 -15.90 -20.72 -9.01
N LEU A 16 -15.06 -19.82 -8.49
CA LEU A 16 -15.39 -19.01 -7.32
C LEU A 16 -16.66 -18.18 -7.53
N ILE A 17 -16.79 -17.53 -8.69
CA ILE A 17 -17.93 -16.67 -9.01
C ILE A 17 -19.19 -17.51 -9.23
N ASN A 18 -19.14 -18.53 -10.08
CA ASN A 18 -20.34 -19.25 -10.51
C ASN A 18 -20.84 -20.28 -9.50
N VAL A 19 -19.95 -20.85 -8.68
CA VAL A 19 -20.31 -21.91 -7.72
C VAL A 19 -20.44 -21.35 -6.31
N LEU A 20 -19.54 -20.46 -5.91
CA LEU A 20 -19.48 -19.94 -4.53
C LEU A 20 -20.04 -18.51 -4.40
N GLY A 21 -20.34 -17.83 -5.51
CA GLY A 21 -20.76 -16.42 -5.48
C GLY A 21 -19.67 -15.46 -5.00
N TYR A 22 -18.40 -15.89 -4.99
CA TYR A 22 -17.28 -15.12 -4.46
C TYR A 22 -16.64 -14.28 -5.58
N THR A 23 -16.84 -12.97 -5.54
CA THR A 23 -16.43 -12.01 -6.58
C THR A 23 -15.23 -11.14 -6.18
N HIS A 24 -14.66 -11.38 -5.01
CA HIS A 24 -13.60 -10.56 -4.44
C HIS A 24 -12.19 -11.11 -4.73
N PRO A 25 -11.15 -10.28 -4.64
CA PRO A 25 -9.76 -10.75 -4.67
C PRO A 25 -9.47 -11.71 -3.50
N VAL A 26 -8.76 -12.81 -3.79
CA VAL A 26 -8.48 -13.87 -2.81
C VAL A 26 -7.27 -13.52 -1.93
N HIS A 27 -6.27 -12.84 -2.49
CA HIS A 27 -5.03 -12.49 -1.79
C HIS A 27 -5.27 -11.71 -0.49
N PRO A 28 -6.14 -10.67 -0.42
CA PRO A 28 -6.41 -9.94 0.82
C PRO A 28 -6.93 -10.83 1.95
N THR A 29 -7.65 -11.91 1.66
CA THR A 29 -8.08 -12.85 2.70
C THR A 29 -6.93 -13.75 3.16
N GLN A 30 -6.05 -14.15 2.24
CA GLN A 30 -4.95 -15.08 2.54
C GLN A 30 -3.80 -14.42 3.31
N ILE A 31 -3.52 -13.13 3.10
CA ILE A 31 -2.44 -12.42 3.82
C ILE A 31 -2.63 -12.42 5.35
N ASN A 32 -3.86 -12.62 5.84
CA ASN A 32 -4.15 -12.70 7.28
C ASN A 32 -3.37 -13.84 7.95
N MET A 33 -3.13 -14.94 7.23
CA MET A 33 -2.40 -16.09 7.76
C MET A 33 -0.92 -15.76 8.05
N PRO A 34 -0.07 -15.39 7.07
CA PRO A 34 1.32 -15.08 7.35
C PRO A 34 1.48 -13.87 8.30
N ILE A 35 0.63 -12.83 8.17
CA ILE A 35 0.71 -11.65 9.06
C ILE A 35 0.37 -12.02 10.50
N GLY A 36 -0.73 -12.75 10.72
CA GLY A 36 -1.14 -13.20 12.05
C GLY A 36 -0.10 -14.11 12.70
N LEU A 37 0.47 -15.03 11.92
CA LEU A 37 1.50 -15.96 12.40
C LEU A 37 2.83 -15.27 12.73
N VAL A 38 3.27 -14.30 11.92
CA VAL A 38 4.46 -13.47 12.25
C VAL A 38 4.22 -12.65 13.52
N THR A 39 3.03 -12.06 13.67
CA THR A 39 2.65 -11.30 14.86
C THR A 39 2.63 -12.19 16.11
N ALA A 40 2.03 -13.38 16.01
CA ALA A 40 2.02 -14.37 17.09
C ALA A 40 3.44 -14.85 17.44
N ALA A 41 4.29 -15.09 16.45
CA ALA A 41 5.69 -15.47 16.67
C ALA A 41 6.45 -14.39 17.46
N LEU A 42 6.30 -13.12 17.09
CA LEU A 42 6.91 -12.00 17.79
C LEU A 42 6.43 -11.93 19.24
N PHE A 43 5.12 -11.98 19.46
CA PHE A 43 4.52 -11.94 20.80
C PHE A 43 5.00 -13.09 21.68
N LEU A 44 4.91 -14.34 21.19
CA LEU A 44 5.35 -15.53 21.92
C LEU A 44 6.87 -15.51 22.18
N GLY A 45 7.66 -14.97 21.24
CA GLY A 45 9.08 -14.74 21.43
C GLY A 45 9.35 -13.79 22.60
N PHE A 46 8.64 -12.67 22.69
CA PHE A 46 8.75 -11.74 23.81
C PHE A 46 8.34 -12.38 25.14
N VAL A 47 7.24 -13.14 25.15
CA VAL A 47 6.81 -13.91 26.34
C VAL A 47 7.89 -14.91 26.76
N ALA A 48 8.51 -15.62 25.82
CA ALA A 48 9.60 -16.54 26.11
C ALA A 48 10.79 -15.84 26.78
N LEU A 49 11.14 -14.64 26.31
CA LEU A 49 12.23 -13.83 26.86
C LEU A 49 11.89 -13.32 28.27
N LEU A 50 10.68 -12.76 28.45
CA LEU A 50 10.25 -12.13 29.69
C LEU A 50 10.13 -13.16 30.83
N PHE A 51 9.53 -14.31 30.55
CA PHE A 51 9.29 -15.35 31.56
C PHE A 51 10.40 -16.40 31.63
N LYS A 52 11.44 -16.31 30.79
CA LYS A 52 12.53 -17.29 30.67
C LYS A 52 12.05 -18.74 30.50
N LYS A 53 10.88 -18.93 29.88
CA LYS A 53 10.27 -20.25 29.63
C LYS A 53 10.54 -20.70 28.19
N SER A 54 10.93 -21.96 28.02
CA SER A 54 11.22 -22.54 26.70
C SER A 54 9.97 -22.82 25.86
N SER A 55 8.83 -23.13 26.50
CA SER A 55 7.58 -23.49 25.82
C SER A 55 7.07 -22.41 24.85
N PRO A 56 6.90 -21.12 25.25
CA PRO A 56 6.52 -20.07 24.30
C PRO A 56 7.53 -19.87 23.17
N GLY A 57 8.82 -20.11 23.42
CA GLY A 57 9.87 -20.05 22.41
C GLY A 57 9.69 -21.11 21.32
N ILE A 58 9.36 -22.35 21.70
CA ILE A 58 9.04 -23.43 20.76
C ILE A 58 7.81 -23.06 19.92
N SER A 59 6.75 -22.58 20.56
CA SER A 59 5.53 -22.14 19.86
C SER A 59 5.80 -20.99 18.88
N SER A 60 6.65 -20.03 19.26
CA SER A 60 7.03 -18.93 18.36
C SER A 60 7.69 -19.44 17.06
N ARG A 61 8.52 -20.49 17.17
CA ARG A 61 9.15 -21.13 16.02
C ARG A 61 8.12 -21.85 15.15
N HIS A 62 7.15 -22.54 15.74
CA HIS A 62 6.05 -23.15 14.98
C HIS A 62 5.26 -22.11 14.19
N CYS A 63 4.96 -20.95 14.78
CA CYS A 63 4.30 -19.86 14.09
C CYS A 63 5.10 -19.38 12.88
N MET A 64 6.43 -19.24 12.97
CA MET A 64 7.28 -18.87 11.84
C MET A 64 7.30 -19.91 10.72
N ILE A 65 7.35 -21.19 11.08
CA ILE A 65 7.30 -22.29 10.10
C ILE A 65 5.95 -22.25 9.36
N LEU A 66 4.84 -22.12 10.10
CA LEU A 66 3.52 -22.01 9.49
C LEU A 66 3.41 -20.73 8.63
N ALA A 67 3.97 -19.60 9.06
CA ALA A 67 3.97 -18.37 8.27
C ALA A 67 4.68 -18.58 6.92
N LEU A 68 5.82 -19.30 6.93
CA LEU A 68 6.54 -19.65 5.72
C LEU A 68 5.73 -20.58 4.81
N VAL A 69 5.04 -21.58 5.37
CA VAL A 69 4.16 -22.47 4.59
C VAL A 69 3.01 -21.69 3.94
N PHE A 70 2.34 -20.82 4.70
CA PHE A 70 1.24 -20.00 4.19
C PHE A 70 1.69 -18.86 3.26
N LEU A 71 2.99 -18.52 3.23
CA LEU A 71 3.50 -17.53 2.30
C LEU A 71 3.32 -17.98 0.83
N PHE A 72 3.50 -19.27 0.53
CA PHE A 72 3.36 -19.80 -0.83
C PHE A 72 1.96 -19.65 -1.43
N PRO A 73 0.87 -20.13 -0.78
CA PRO A 73 -0.48 -19.89 -1.31
C PRO A 73 -0.79 -18.39 -1.39
N THR A 74 -0.31 -17.60 -0.40
CA THR A 74 -0.51 -16.14 -0.40
C THR A 74 0.14 -15.47 -1.62
N ILE A 75 1.37 -15.86 -1.99
CA ILE A 75 2.06 -15.37 -3.19
C ILE A 75 1.29 -15.78 -4.45
N LEU A 76 0.86 -17.04 -4.52
CA LEU A 76 0.10 -17.55 -5.65
C LEU A 76 -1.20 -16.75 -5.86
N ALA A 77 -1.99 -16.56 -4.80
CA ALA A 77 -3.18 -15.72 -4.87
C ALA A 77 -2.86 -14.27 -5.24
N GLY A 78 -1.73 -13.73 -4.79
CA GLY A 78 -1.29 -12.39 -5.17
C GLY A 78 -1.00 -12.25 -6.66
N ILE A 79 -0.36 -13.27 -7.26
CA ILE A 79 -0.12 -13.32 -8.71
C ILE A 79 -1.45 -13.47 -9.47
N MET A 80 -2.35 -14.32 -8.99
CA MET A 80 -3.66 -14.54 -9.60
C MET A 80 -4.52 -13.27 -9.56
N ASP A 81 -4.60 -12.60 -8.42
CA ASP A 81 -5.33 -11.34 -8.28
C ASP A 81 -4.72 -10.25 -9.17
N TRP A 82 -3.38 -10.18 -9.25
CA TRP A 82 -2.68 -9.23 -10.11
C TRP A 82 -2.99 -9.43 -11.59
N GLN A 83 -3.06 -10.68 -12.05
CA GLN A 83 -3.43 -10.98 -13.44
C GLN A 83 -4.93 -10.72 -13.69
N HIS A 84 -5.81 -11.20 -12.82
CA HIS A 84 -7.26 -11.14 -13.03
C HIS A 84 -7.85 -9.74 -12.84
N PHE A 85 -7.53 -9.05 -11.73
CA PHE A 85 -8.14 -7.75 -11.41
C PHE A 85 -7.35 -6.54 -11.90
N TYR A 86 -6.04 -6.69 -12.14
CA TYR A 86 -5.16 -5.57 -12.53
C TYR A 86 -4.52 -5.77 -13.92
N GLY A 87 -4.95 -6.79 -14.68
CA GLY A 87 -4.46 -7.06 -16.03
C GLY A 87 -2.95 -7.29 -16.14
N GLY A 88 -2.28 -7.63 -15.02
CA GLY A 88 -0.82 -7.76 -14.98
C GLY A 88 -0.05 -6.44 -15.09
N VAL A 89 -0.66 -5.28 -14.83
CA VAL A 89 0.00 -3.97 -14.91
C VAL A 89 1.01 -3.79 -13.77
N TRP A 90 2.21 -3.29 -14.09
CA TRP A 90 3.31 -3.09 -13.15
C TRP A 90 3.23 -1.76 -12.40
N LEU A 91 2.34 -1.68 -11.42
CA LEU A 91 2.23 -0.52 -10.51
C LEU A 91 3.44 -0.44 -9.57
N PHE A 92 3.81 0.77 -9.14
CA PHE A 92 4.87 0.97 -8.13
C PHE A 92 4.61 0.15 -6.86
N ALA A 93 3.38 0.16 -6.35
CA ALA A 93 3.00 -0.60 -5.17
C ALA A 93 3.11 -2.13 -5.38
N VAL A 94 2.89 -2.63 -6.60
CA VAL A 94 3.09 -4.05 -6.94
C VAL A 94 4.57 -4.40 -6.91
N LYS A 95 5.43 -3.56 -7.52
CA LYS A 95 6.89 -3.73 -7.49
C LYS A 95 7.43 -3.73 -6.05
N ALA A 96 7.00 -2.77 -5.24
CA ALA A 96 7.38 -2.66 -3.83
C ALA A 96 6.99 -3.91 -3.03
N LYS A 97 5.76 -4.42 -3.23
CA LYS A 97 5.29 -5.66 -2.59
C LYS A 97 6.10 -6.89 -2.96
N ILE A 98 6.51 -7.04 -4.23
CA ILE A 98 7.34 -8.17 -4.65
C ILE A 98 8.69 -8.14 -3.94
N VAL A 99 9.34 -6.97 -3.91
CA VAL A 99 10.62 -6.81 -3.20
C VAL A 99 10.45 -7.11 -1.71
N LEU A 100 9.46 -6.52 -1.06
CA LEU A 100 9.19 -6.74 0.37
C LEU A 100 8.78 -8.19 0.68
N GLY A 101 8.09 -8.86 -0.24
CA GLY A 101 7.74 -10.28 -0.13
C GLY A 101 8.97 -11.19 -0.16
N ILE A 102 9.95 -10.89 -1.02
CA ILE A 102 11.25 -11.58 -1.04
C ILE A 102 12.01 -11.31 0.26
N VAL A 103 12.03 -10.06 0.74
CA VAL A 103 12.66 -9.72 2.02
C VAL A 103 11.99 -10.50 3.17
N LEU A 104 10.67 -10.56 3.21
CA LEU A 104 9.93 -11.33 4.21
C LEU A 104 10.29 -12.81 4.16
N LEU A 105 10.36 -13.42 2.96
CA LEU A 105 10.78 -14.81 2.78
C LEU A 105 12.16 -15.06 3.41
N VAL A 106 13.14 -14.20 3.12
CA VAL A 106 14.49 -14.29 3.68
C VAL A 106 14.47 -14.17 5.21
N LEU A 107 13.71 -13.20 5.75
CA LEU A 107 13.57 -13.01 7.20
C LEU A 107 12.90 -14.21 7.89
N LEU A 108 11.90 -14.83 7.26
CA LEU A 108 11.25 -16.03 7.79
C LEU A 108 12.24 -17.21 7.87
N VAL A 109 12.97 -17.47 6.78
CA VAL A 109 13.99 -18.54 6.73
C VAL A 109 15.09 -18.28 7.76
N TRP A 110 15.58 -17.05 7.84
CA TRP A 110 16.61 -16.66 8.80
C TRP A 110 16.12 -16.79 10.25
N GLY A 111 14.90 -16.37 10.55
CA GLY A 111 14.28 -16.51 11.87
C GLY A 111 14.14 -17.97 12.30
N ILE A 112 13.67 -18.84 11.39
CA ILE A 112 13.59 -20.29 11.64
C ILE A 112 14.97 -20.88 11.91
N TRP A 113 15.97 -20.53 11.11
CA TRP A 113 17.35 -21.00 11.31
C TRP A 113 17.95 -20.49 12.64
N ALA A 114 17.73 -19.22 12.99
CA ALA A 114 18.21 -18.62 14.23
C ALA A 114 17.56 -19.26 15.46
N SER A 115 16.27 -19.59 15.38
CA SER A 115 15.51 -20.24 16.48
C SER A 115 15.99 -21.67 16.79
N GLY A 116 16.63 -22.35 15.84
CA GLY A 116 17.16 -23.71 16.01
C GLY A 116 18.52 -23.80 16.72
N ARG A 117 19.12 -22.67 17.07
CA ARG A 117 20.50 -22.61 17.62
C ARG A 117 20.48 -22.13 19.08
N PRO A 118 21.13 -22.85 20.02
CA PRO A 118 21.23 -22.40 21.40
C PRO A 118 21.96 -21.05 21.49
N GLY A 119 21.53 -20.18 22.41
CA GLY A 119 22.14 -18.87 22.65
C GLY A 119 21.76 -17.75 21.66
N ARG A 120 20.98 -18.03 20.59
CA ARG A 120 20.63 -17.04 19.55
C ARG A 120 19.26 -16.37 19.73
N GLY A 121 18.69 -16.40 20.95
CA GLY A 121 17.36 -15.84 21.22
C GLY A 121 17.18 -14.37 20.81
N ARG A 122 18.22 -13.53 20.96
CA ARG A 122 18.18 -12.12 20.51
C ARG A 122 18.10 -11.99 18.98
N MET A 123 18.85 -12.83 18.25
CA MET A 123 18.82 -12.82 16.78
C MET A 123 17.48 -13.31 16.25
N MET A 124 16.90 -14.32 16.90
CA MET A 124 15.54 -14.79 16.62
C MET A 124 14.52 -13.67 16.79
N LEU A 125 14.54 -12.97 17.93
CA LEU A 125 13.63 -11.83 18.18
C LEU A 125 13.82 -10.70 17.18
N LEU A 126 15.06 -10.39 16.81
CA LEU A 126 15.34 -9.39 15.79
C LEU A 126 14.73 -9.80 14.43
N ALA A 127 14.90 -11.06 14.02
CA ALA A 127 14.28 -11.56 12.79
C ALA A 127 12.75 -11.45 12.83
N TYR A 128 12.12 -11.78 13.98
CA TYR A 128 10.67 -11.70 14.14
C TYR A 128 10.18 -10.25 14.09
N ALA A 129 10.90 -9.33 14.74
CA ALA A 129 10.58 -7.91 14.73
C ALA A 129 10.69 -7.31 13.32
N LEU A 130 11.76 -7.65 12.59
CA LEU A 130 11.95 -7.21 11.21
C LEU A 130 10.88 -7.81 10.28
N ALA A 131 10.51 -9.08 10.46
CA ALA A 131 9.44 -9.71 9.71
C ALA A 131 8.08 -9.03 9.98
N PHE A 132 7.80 -8.69 11.24
CA PHE A 132 6.60 -7.93 11.62
C PHE A 132 6.57 -6.55 10.96
N CYS A 133 7.65 -5.77 11.07
CA CYS A 133 7.75 -4.47 10.41
C CYS A 133 7.58 -4.58 8.89
N THR A 134 8.17 -5.61 8.26
CA THR A 134 8.01 -5.88 6.83
C THR A 134 6.55 -6.18 6.48
N SER A 135 5.85 -6.98 7.29
CA SER A 135 4.43 -7.27 7.14
C SER A 135 3.55 -6.01 7.26
N VAL A 136 3.88 -5.09 8.17
CA VAL A 136 3.17 -3.80 8.29
C VAL A 136 3.34 -2.95 7.02
N VAL A 137 4.57 -2.83 6.50
CA VAL A 137 4.85 -2.09 5.26
C VAL A 137 4.19 -2.76 4.04
N LEU A 138 4.19 -4.09 3.97
CA LEU A 138 3.44 -4.85 2.97
C LEU A 138 1.94 -4.55 3.05
N GLY A 139 1.38 -4.48 4.27
CA GLY A 139 -0.01 -4.11 4.52
C GLY A 139 -0.33 -2.67 4.09
N TYR A 140 0.60 -1.73 4.28
CA TYR A 140 0.46 -0.36 3.79
C TYR A 140 0.37 -0.29 2.27
N PHE A 141 1.30 -0.92 1.54
CA PHE A 141 1.18 -1.04 0.07
C PHE A 141 -0.02 -1.89 -0.35
N GLY A 142 -0.44 -2.82 0.53
CA GLY A 142 -1.72 -3.54 0.57
C GLY A 142 -2.87 -2.60 0.33
N GLY A 143 -3.13 -1.80 1.35
CA GLY A 143 -4.15 -0.78 1.39
C GLY A 143 -3.95 0.28 0.32
N ASN A 144 -2.72 0.65 -0.04
CA ASN A 144 -2.51 1.66 -1.08
C ASN A 144 -2.99 1.19 -2.47
N ILE A 145 -2.95 -0.12 -2.77
CA ILE A 145 -3.52 -0.64 -4.03
C ILE A 145 -5.06 -0.67 -3.98
N VAL A 146 -5.63 -0.96 -2.81
CA VAL A 146 -7.10 -1.13 -2.65
C VAL A 146 -7.81 0.20 -2.41
N PHE A 147 -7.21 1.07 -1.60
CA PHE A 147 -7.77 2.29 -1.04
C PHE A 147 -6.96 3.55 -1.40
N GLY A 148 -5.70 3.39 -1.80
CA GLY A 148 -4.79 4.52 -1.97
C GLY A 148 -4.75 5.06 -3.40
N GLY A 149 -4.70 6.39 -3.50
CA GLY A 149 -4.17 7.11 -4.66
C GLY A 149 -4.66 6.60 -6.01
N ARG A 150 -5.97 6.47 -6.19
CA ARG A 150 -6.57 6.39 -7.53
C ARG A 150 -7.02 7.76 -8.03
N ALA A 151 -6.61 8.84 -7.34
CA ALA A 151 -6.91 10.22 -7.68
C ALA A 151 -5.73 11.11 -7.26
N PRO A 152 -5.37 12.15 -8.03
CA PRO A 152 -4.44 13.18 -7.59
C PRO A 152 -4.99 13.94 -6.38
N GLU A 153 -4.10 14.57 -5.61
CA GLU A 153 -4.52 15.45 -4.52
C GLU A 153 -5.19 16.71 -5.07
N SER A 154 -6.23 17.19 -4.37
CA SER A 154 -6.84 18.47 -4.69
C SER A 154 -5.87 19.61 -4.33
N LYS A 155 -5.63 20.49 -5.30
CA LYS A 155 -4.88 21.75 -5.18
C LYS A 155 -5.67 22.84 -4.43
N LYS A 156 -7.00 22.88 -4.56
CA LYS A 156 -7.88 23.91 -3.97
C LYS A 156 -8.61 23.44 -2.69
N GLY A 157 -8.23 22.28 -2.14
CA GLY A 157 -8.83 21.75 -0.91
C GLY A 157 -10.25 21.19 -1.09
N ASN A 158 -10.62 20.81 -2.31
CA ASN A 158 -11.89 20.20 -2.65
C ASN A 158 -11.96 18.71 -2.23
N ARG A 159 -11.77 18.49 -0.94
CA ARG A 159 -11.68 17.18 -0.31
C ARG A 159 -12.99 16.40 -0.40
N ALA A 160 -14.13 17.09 -0.37
CA ALA A 160 -15.44 16.46 -0.52
C ALA A 160 -15.57 15.74 -1.87
N GLY A 161 -15.26 16.43 -2.97
CA GLY A 161 -15.26 15.82 -4.30
C GLY A 161 -14.23 14.71 -4.48
N GLN A 162 -13.03 14.88 -3.89
CA GLN A 162 -12.00 13.84 -3.90
C GLN A 162 -12.47 12.55 -3.19
N ILE A 163 -13.15 12.68 -2.04
CA ILE A 163 -13.71 11.53 -1.31
C ILE A 163 -14.79 10.83 -2.16
N VAL A 164 -15.69 11.59 -2.78
CA VAL A 164 -16.72 11.03 -3.67
C VAL A 164 -16.08 10.26 -4.82
N PHE A 165 -15.05 10.83 -5.46
CA PHE A 165 -14.34 10.18 -6.56
C PHE A 165 -13.63 8.89 -6.10
N LEU A 166 -12.91 8.93 -4.99
CA LEU A 166 -12.19 7.78 -4.45
C LEU A 166 -13.14 6.61 -4.14
N ASN A 167 -14.30 6.90 -3.56
CA ASN A 167 -15.26 5.88 -3.14
C ASN A 167 -16.10 5.29 -4.28
N ASN A 168 -16.41 6.08 -5.30
CA ASN A 168 -17.41 5.71 -6.31
C ASN A 168 -16.84 5.52 -7.72
N CYS A 169 -15.79 6.26 -8.08
CA CYS A 169 -15.33 6.35 -9.46
C CYS A 169 -13.95 5.72 -9.66
N SER A 170 -13.10 5.81 -8.65
CA SER A 170 -11.67 5.58 -8.79
C SER A 170 -11.29 4.14 -9.14
N GLY A 171 -12.15 3.17 -8.80
CA GLY A 171 -11.97 1.77 -9.16
C GLY A 171 -11.89 1.56 -10.67
N CYS A 172 -12.77 2.22 -11.43
CA CYS A 172 -12.80 2.16 -12.90
C CYS A 172 -12.02 3.31 -13.57
N HIS A 173 -11.86 4.43 -12.85
CA HIS A 173 -11.21 5.65 -13.35
C HIS A 173 -9.95 6.01 -12.55
N PRO A 174 -8.93 5.14 -12.45
CA PRO A 174 -7.71 5.46 -11.72
C PRO A 174 -6.99 6.62 -12.39
N TYR A 175 -6.67 7.66 -11.60
CA TYR A 175 -6.08 8.92 -12.03
C TYR A 175 -6.85 9.59 -13.18
N GLY A 176 -8.16 9.35 -13.27
CA GLY A 176 -9.02 9.93 -14.29
C GLY A 176 -8.91 9.25 -15.66
N GLY A 177 -8.20 8.13 -15.76
CA GLY A 177 -8.28 7.24 -16.91
C GLY A 177 -9.61 6.48 -16.96
N ASN A 178 -9.67 5.42 -17.77
CA ASN A 178 -10.80 4.51 -17.84
C ASN A 178 -10.27 3.10 -18.17
N ILE A 179 -10.45 2.14 -17.26
CA ILE A 179 -9.92 0.77 -17.42
C ILE A 179 -10.71 -0.08 -18.42
N HIS A 180 -11.95 0.31 -18.73
CA HIS A 180 -12.83 -0.42 -19.64
C HIS A 180 -12.79 0.14 -21.06
N ALA A 181 -12.65 1.45 -21.20
CA ALA A 181 -12.54 2.16 -22.48
C ALA A 181 -11.42 3.20 -22.39
N PRO A 182 -10.15 2.82 -22.61
CA PRO A 182 -8.99 3.71 -22.45
C PRO A 182 -9.04 5.00 -23.29
N GLU A 183 -9.77 4.98 -24.40
CA GLU A 183 -10.03 6.10 -25.30
C GLU A 183 -11.09 7.09 -24.79
N GLU A 184 -11.85 6.73 -23.75
CA GLU A 184 -12.86 7.57 -23.09
C GLU A 184 -12.51 7.84 -21.61
N PRO A 185 -11.39 8.54 -21.32
CA PRO A 185 -11.02 8.89 -19.94
C PRO A 185 -11.89 10.02 -19.38
N VAL A 186 -11.87 10.16 -18.05
CA VAL A 186 -12.44 11.33 -17.35
C VAL A 186 -11.55 12.56 -17.57
N ILE A 187 -10.23 12.38 -17.65
CA ILE A 187 -9.28 13.46 -17.93
C ILE A 187 -9.63 14.14 -19.26
N ARG A 188 -9.74 15.48 -19.26
CA ARG A 188 -10.07 16.28 -20.45
C ARG A 188 -11.39 15.85 -21.12
N SER A 189 -12.28 15.19 -20.38
CA SER A 189 -13.59 14.83 -20.91
C SER A 189 -14.38 16.10 -21.20
N PRO A 190 -15.03 16.22 -22.37
CA PRO A 190 -15.88 17.36 -22.69
C PRO A 190 -17.08 17.48 -21.74
N LEU A 191 -17.41 16.41 -21.01
CA LEU A 191 -18.42 16.41 -19.97
C LEU A 191 -18.02 17.26 -18.76
N LEU A 192 -16.75 17.61 -18.59
CA LEU A 192 -16.27 18.47 -17.50
C LEU A 192 -16.36 19.98 -17.82
N ASN A 193 -16.94 20.36 -18.96
CA ASN A 193 -17.07 21.77 -19.34
C ASN A 193 -18.11 22.52 -18.51
N THR A 194 -19.24 21.87 -18.20
CA THR A 194 -20.27 22.39 -17.30
C THR A 194 -20.83 21.27 -16.43
N VAL A 195 -21.49 21.64 -15.33
CA VAL A 195 -21.97 20.66 -14.35
C VAL A 195 -23.17 19.86 -14.85
N GLU A 196 -24.00 20.43 -15.73
CA GLU A 196 -25.25 19.83 -16.19
C GLU A 196 -25.03 18.58 -17.07
N PRO A 197 -24.15 18.60 -18.10
CA PRO A 197 -23.80 17.41 -18.88
C PRO A 197 -23.13 16.33 -18.03
N PHE A 198 -22.26 16.73 -17.09
CA PHE A 198 -21.63 15.80 -16.16
C PHE A 198 -22.67 15.10 -15.27
N LEU A 199 -23.57 15.87 -14.68
CA LEU A 199 -24.65 15.34 -13.84
C LEU A 199 -25.53 14.39 -14.65
N ALA A 200 -25.97 14.80 -15.84
CA ALA A 200 -26.79 13.96 -16.72
C ALA A 200 -26.08 12.63 -17.08
N TRP A 201 -24.77 12.67 -17.37
CA TRP A 201 -23.98 11.49 -17.65
C TRP A 201 -23.88 10.56 -16.43
N VAL A 202 -23.58 11.09 -15.24
CA VAL A 202 -23.50 10.29 -14.01
C VAL A 202 -24.83 9.60 -13.68
N ARG A 203 -25.96 10.25 -13.99
CA ARG A 203 -27.31 9.67 -13.80
C ARG A 203 -27.64 8.58 -14.82
N ASN A 204 -27.18 8.74 -16.06
CA ASN A 204 -27.51 7.82 -17.16
C ASN A 204 -26.31 7.61 -18.10
N PRO A 205 -25.25 6.92 -17.65
CA PRO A 205 -24.05 6.70 -18.44
C PRO A 205 -24.25 5.56 -19.44
N SER A 206 -23.33 5.46 -20.39
CA SER A 206 -23.29 4.29 -21.28
C SER A 206 -22.67 3.07 -20.58
N PRO A 207 -23.15 1.84 -20.85
CA PRO A 207 -22.52 0.62 -20.34
C PRO A 207 -21.04 0.53 -20.73
N PRO A 208 -20.15 -0.04 -19.89
CA PRO A 208 -20.45 -0.80 -18.67
C PRO A 208 -20.54 0.04 -17.40
N MET A 209 -20.48 1.37 -17.48
CA MET A 209 -20.57 2.24 -16.30
C MET A 209 -21.98 2.14 -15.70
N PRO A 210 -22.13 1.88 -14.38
CA PRO A 210 -23.44 1.85 -13.75
C PRO A 210 -23.98 3.29 -13.55
N PRO A 211 -25.31 3.48 -13.63
CA PRO A 211 -25.92 4.74 -13.25
C PRO A 211 -25.82 4.98 -11.75
N PHE A 212 -25.62 6.23 -11.36
CA PHE A 212 -25.74 6.66 -9.96
C PHE A 212 -27.04 7.47 -9.83
N PRO A 213 -28.14 6.92 -9.29
CA PRO A 213 -29.37 7.69 -9.05
C PRO A 213 -29.22 8.63 -7.83
N PRO A 214 -30.09 9.64 -7.66
CA PRO A 214 -30.03 10.56 -6.50
C PRO A 214 -30.09 9.87 -5.13
N GLY A 215 -30.69 8.68 -5.05
CA GLY A 215 -30.74 7.87 -3.83
C GLY A 215 -29.38 7.29 -3.41
N ASP A 216 -28.50 7.00 -4.37
CA ASP A 216 -27.18 6.42 -4.12
C ASP A 216 -26.10 7.50 -4.02
N LEU A 217 -26.20 8.54 -4.85
CA LEU A 217 -25.27 9.67 -4.86
C LEU A 217 -26.05 10.98 -5.01
N PRO A 218 -26.32 11.74 -3.93
CA PRO A 218 -27.08 13.00 -4.00
C PRO A 218 -26.45 14.05 -4.92
N ASP A 219 -27.25 14.94 -5.51
CA ASP A 219 -26.79 15.98 -6.46
C ASP A 219 -25.67 16.86 -5.89
N GLU A 220 -25.74 17.21 -4.60
CA GLU A 220 -24.69 17.97 -3.90
C GLU A 220 -23.33 17.26 -3.94
N GLN A 221 -23.33 15.93 -3.80
CA GLN A 221 -22.10 15.13 -3.89
C GLN A 221 -21.58 15.06 -5.33
N VAL A 222 -22.48 15.02 -6.33
CA VAL A 222 -22.10 15.09 -7.75
C VAL A 222 -21.51 16.45 -8.10
N GLN A 223 -22.04 17.54 -7.55
CA GLN A 223 -21.48 18.89 -7.73
C GLN A 223 -20.09 19.03 -7.08
N ALA A 224 -19.90 18.48 -5.87
CA ALA A 224 -18.59 18.43 -5.24
C ALA A 224 -17.59 17.61 -6.07
N LEU A 225 -18.02 16.45 -6.58
CA LEU A 225 -17.27 15.61 -7.50
C LEU A 225 -16.86 16.37 -8.76
N TYR A 226 -17.81 17.00 -9.45
CA TYR A 226 -17.56 17.83 -10.64
C TYR A 226 -16.52 18.91 -10.35
N SER A 227 -16.68 19.63 -9.24
CA SER A 227 -15.77 20.70 -8.85
C SER A 227 -14.35 20.18 -8.62
N PHE A 228 -14.21 18.97 -8.05
CA PHE A 228 -12.91 18.34 -7.86
C PHE A 228 -12.30 17.92 -9.19
N LEU A 229 -13.08 17.27 -10.06
CA LEU A 229 -12.62 16.81 -11.38
C LEU A 229 -12.20 17.97 -12.29
N SER A 230 -12.99 19.05 -12.31
CA SER A 230 -12.71 20.24 -13.10
C SER A 230 -11.43 20.95 -12.63
N GLU A 231 -11.14 20.89 -11.32
CA GLU A 231 -9.93 21.47 -10.75
C GLU A 231 -8.66 20.71 -11.16
N ILE A 232 -8.72 19.38 -11.17
CA ILE A 232 -7.56 18.54 -11.47
C ILE A 232 -7.38 18.25 -12.96
N TRP A 233 -8.47 18.20 -13.73
CA TRP A 233 -8.50 17.72 -15.11
C TRP A 233 -9.37 18.54 -16.09
N GLY A 234 -9.98 19.64 -15.64
CA GLY A 234 -10.71 20.54 -16.52
C GLY A 234 -9.79 21.24 -17.53
N GLU A 235 -10.35 21.70 -18.64
CA GLU A 235 -9.64 22.32 -19.77
C GLU A 235 -9.04 23.72 -19.48
N HIS A 236 -9.02 24.18 -18.23
CA HIS A 236 -8.50 25.49 -17.88
C HIS A 236 -7.00 25.46 -17.55
N ASP A 237 -6.19 25.97 -18.48
CA ASP A 237 -4.79 26.35 -18.35
C ASP A 237 -3.81 25.26 -17.85
N HIS A 238 -3.49 24.34 -18.73
CA HIS A 238 -2.11 23.89 -18.83
C HIS A 238 -1.44 24.71 -19.94
N GLY A 239 -0.74 25.78 -19.55
CA GLY A 239 0.34 26.34 -20.37
C GLY A 239 1.27 25.21 -20.84
N PRO A 240 2.04 25.42 -21.94
CA PRO A 240 2.67 24.34 -22.69
C PRO A 240 3.31 23.32 -21.76
N GLU A 241 2.86 22.07 -21.87
CA GLU A 241 3.43 20.93 -21.18
C GLU A 241 4.95 21.04 -21.30
N THR A 242 5.63 21.40 -20.21
CA THR A 242 7.06 21.13 -20.13
C THR A 242 7.13 19.60 -20.17
N PRO A 243 7.76 18.99 -21.17
CA PRO A 243 7.82 17.54 -21.27
C PRO A 243 8.27 17.02 -19.92
N GLN A 244 7.48 16.11 -19.37
CA GLN A 244 7.84 15.38 -18.17
C GLN A 244 9.24 14.86 -18.40
N SER A 245 10.21 15.46 -17.70
CA SER A 245 11.62 15.23 -17.91
C SER A 245 11.84 13.72 -17.89
N ALA A 246 12.49 13.23 -18.95
CA ALA A 246 12.96 11.86 -19.04
C ALA A 246 13.54 11.41 -17.69
N PRO A 247 13.41 10.13 -17.31
CA PRO A 247 14.03 9.62 -16.10
C PRO A 247 15.50 10.08 -16.07
N PRO A 248 16.01 10.59 -14.93
CA PRO A 248 17.35 11.14 -14.88
C PRO A 248 18.31 10.09 -15.42
N SER A 249 18.98 10.45 -16.51
CA SER A 249 20.17 9.73 -16.96
C SER A 249 21.14 9.67 -15.79
N PRO A 250 21.88 8.58 -15.60
CA PRO A 250 22.84 8.46 -14.50
C PRO A 250 23.94 9.50 -14.72
N SER A 251 23.81 10.64 -14.05
CA SER A 251 24.84 11.67 -14.04
C SER A 251 26.08 11.14 -13.33
N GLU A 252 27.20 11.35 -14.02
CA GLU A 252 28.57 11.11 -13.61
C GLU A 252 28.89 11.54 -12.17
N PRO A 253 29.90 10.91 -11.55
CA PRO A 253 30.34 11.27 -10.20
C PRO A 253 30.87 12.70 -10.15
N THR A 254 30.29 13.50 -9.25
CA THR A 254 30.78 14.84 -8.89
C THR A 254 32.22 14.74 -8.35
N PRO A 255 33.15 15.60 -8.81
CA PRO A 255 34.51 15.65 -8.29
C PRO A 255 34.56 16.18 -6.84
N PRO A 256 35.61 15.84 -6.08
CA PRO A 256 35.70 16.16 -4.65
C PRO A 256 35.83 17.67 -4.41
N SER A 257 34.97 18.18 -3.52
CA SER A 257 35.04 19.53 -2.99
C SER A 257 36.33 19.73 -2.21
N THR A 258 37.15 20.67 -2.67
CA THR A 258 38.33 21.20 -2.00
C THR A 258 37.97 21.80 -0.64
N SER A 259 38.69 21.35 0.38
CA SER A 259 38.74 21.94 1.72
C SER A 259 39.46 23.29 1.69
N THR A 260 38.96 24.26 2.47
CA THR A 260 39.77 25.40 2.94
C THR A 260 39.40 25.68 4.40
N PRO A 261 40.36 26.14 5.25
CA PRO A 261 40.34 25.91 6.69
C PRO A 261 39.85 27.09 7.53
N ASP A 262 39.39 26.74 8.73
CA ASP A 262 39.67 27.32 10.04
C ASP A 262 39.60 28.85 10.26
N SER A 263 38.75 29.29 11.21
CA SER A 263 39.12 30.28 12.22
C SER A 263 38.04 30.43 13.29
N SER A 264 38.34 29.91 14.48
CA SER A 264 38.11 30.47 15.83
C SER A 264 37.08 31.60 16.03
N LYS A 265 36.12 31.37 16.95
CA LYS A 265 35.96 32.27 18.10
C LYS A 265 35.24 31.62 19.28
N GLU A 266 36.03 31.51 20.34
CA GLU A 266 35.71 31.30 21.74
C GLU A 266 34.89 32.48 22.30
N THR A 267 33.86 32.19 23.12
CA THR A 267 33.51 32.91 24.36
C THR A 267 32.39 32.18 25.10
N ASP A 268 32.80 31.51 26.18
CA ASP A 268 32.32 31.65 27.55
C ASP A 268 30.82 31.78 27.91
N SER A 269 30.45 30.86 28.83
CA SER A 269 29.83 31.14 30.14
C SER A 269 28.35 31.54 30.19
N GLU A 270 27.50 30.59 30.61
CA GLU A 270 26.72 30.82 31.84
C GLU A 270 26.30 29.51 32.52
N LYS A 271 26.60 29.45 33.83
CA LYS A 271 26.19 28.43 34.79
C LYS A 271 24.76 28.75 35.27
N GLY A 272 23.91 27.75 35.41
CA GLY A 272 22.69 27.82 36.20
C GLY A 272 22.24 26.43 36.67
N PRO A 273 21.81 26.22 37.93
CA PRO A 273 21.99 24.94 38.61
C PRO A 273 20.70 24.15 38.84
N PHE A 274 20.90 22.90 39.30
CA PHE A 274 20.07 22.17 40.28
C PHE A 274 18.64 21.79 39.87
N PHE A 275 18.36 20.49 39.80
CA PHE A 275 17.42 19.80 40.69
C PHE A 275 17.41 18.29 40.43
N SER A 276 17.59 17.53 41.50
CA SER A 276 17.29 16.09 41.66
C SER A 276 17.12 15.86 43.17
N PRO A 277 16.64 14.70 43.62
CA PRO A 277 15.30 14.15 43.47
C PRO A 277 14.60 14.08 44.85
N SER A 278 13.30 13.76 44.92
CA SER A 278 12.69 13.31 46.18
C SER A 278 11.91 12.01 46.01
N THR A 279 12.25 11.12 46.92
CA THR A 279 11.81 9.74 47.12
C THR A 279 10.54 9.69 47.99
N SER A 280 9.88 8.52 48.01
CA SER A 280 9.05 7.96 49.11
C SER A 280 7.59 8.49 49.19
N LEU A 281 6.54 7.76 49.61
CA LEU A 281 6.24 6.37 50.01
C LEU A 281 4.70 6.28 50.23
N GLN A 282 4.12 5.07 50.22
CA GLN A 282 2.80 4.64 50.77
C GLN A 282 1.53 5.11 50.04
N VAL A 283 0.48 4.29 49.81
CA VAL A 283 -0.11 3.17 50.58
C VAL A 283 -0.39 1.97 49.68
#